data_AF-A0A6P0K0D9-F1
#
_entry.id   AF-A0A6P0K0D9-F1
#
_cell.length_a   1.000
_cell.length_b   1.000
_cell.length_c   1.000
_cell.angle_alpha   90.00
_cell.angle_beta   90.00
_cell.angle_gamma   90.00
#
_symmetry.space_group_name_H-M   'P 1'
#
loop_
_entity.id
_entity.type
_entity.pdbx_description
1 polymer ?
#
loop_
_entity_poly.entity_id
_entity_poly.type
_entity_poly.pdbx_seq_one_letter_code
_entity_poly.pdbx_strand_id
1 'polypeptide(L)'
;MELAGAGLTLEQALNNLQQTEDTGLRYYAAWWLGKFRINTPEAIDLLLVALEDELDRSPDGGYPLRRNAARALGKLNEPRVVPALVRCLDSTDYYVREAAAQSLEQLGESSCVPALVQLLAGSVEAAVPVPGKPHLVQPYEAILEALGRLGTQEEILHIAPFLEHPVQKVQFAAARALYQLTQEPQYGERLVQGLQAEKLPLRRSALIDLGAVGYLPGASAIAKTLAENSLKLISLKGILEDHLSKQQDPLTLSSESIEVMQLMDDLL
;
A
#
# COMPACT_ATOMS: atom_id res chain seq x y z
N MET A 1 -32.37 1.60 16.21
CA MET A 1 -32.33 2.66 15.19
C MET A 1 -31.52 2.10 14.04
N GLU A 2 -32.19 1.82 12.93
CA GLU A 2 -31.73 0.98 11.82
C GLU A 2 -30.47 1.55 11.13
N LEU A 3 -29.38 0.79 11.11
CA LEU A 3 -28.20 1.03 10.29
C LEU A 3 -28.11 -0.08 9.24
N ALA A 4 -28.94 -0.02 8.21
CA ALA A 4 -28.77 -0.75 6.96
C ALA A 4 -29.70 -0.17 5.89
N GLY A 5 -29.13 0.39 4.80
CA GLY A 5 -29.86 0.49 3.53
C GLY A 5 -30.02 1.87 2.89
N ALA A 6 -28.92 2.57 2.60
CA ALA A 6 -28.75 3.35 1.36
C ALA A 6 -27.28 3.80 1.28
N GLY A 7 -26.56 3.44 0.21
CA GLY A 7 -25.27 4.09 -0.08
C GLY A 7 -25.47 5.58 -0.35
N LEU A 8 -24.46 6.41 -0.11
CA LEU A 8 -24.51 7.82 -0.53
C LEU A 8 -24.73 7.89 -2.05
N THR A 9 -25.51 8.86 -2.52
CA THR A 9 -25.43 9.29 -3.92
C THR A 9 -24.16 10.13 -4.14
N LEU A 10 -23.76 10.33 -5.39
CA LEU A 10 -22.66 11.25 -5.73
C LEU A 10 -22.93 12.64 -5.14
N GLU A 11 -24.11 13.19 -5.39
CA GLU A 11 -24.53 14.51 -4.89
C GLU A 11 -24.42 14.60 -3.36
N GLN A 12 -24.88 13.59 -2.63
CA GLN A 12 -24.77 13.54 -1.18
C GLN A 12 -23.31 13.50 -0.71
N ALA A 13 -22.45 12.72 -1.37
CA ALA A 13 -21.03 12.65 -1.02
C ALA A 13 -20.32 13.99 -1.26
N LEU A 14 -20.59 14.67 -2.37
CA LEU A 14 -20.01 15.98 -2.69
C LEU A 14 -20.49 17.05 -1.68
N ASN A 15 -21.79 17.11 -1.42
CA ASN A 15 -22.37 18.02 -0.42
C ASN A 15 -21.78 17.76 0.98
N ASN A 16 -21.64 16.49 1.35
CA ASN A 16 -21.06 16.10 2.63
C ASN A 16 -19.60 16.53 2.76
N LEU A 17 -18.81 16.55 1.67
CA LEU A 17 -17.42 17.03 1.71
C LEU A 17 -17.31 18.56 1.81
N GLN A 18 -18.24 19.30 1.19
CA GLN A 18 -18.24 20.76 1.13
C GLN A 18 -18.66 21.43 2.44
N GLN A 19 -19.59 20.82 3.18
CA GLN A 19 -20.05 21.35 4.46
C GLN A 19 -18.97 21.25 5.54
N THR A 20 -19.13 21.99 6.66
CA THR A 20 -18.15 22.07 7.76
C THR A 20 -18.72 21.72 9.13
N GLU A 21 -20.03 21.43 9.21
CA GLU A 21 -20.78 21.19 10.44
C GLU A 21 -20.55 19.78 11.01
N ASP A 22 -20.52 18.76 10.14
CA ASP A 22 -20.38 17.36 10.53
C ASP A 22 -19.11 16.74 9.92
N THR A 23 -18.06 16.61 10.73
CA THR A 23 -16.80 16.00 10.31
C THR A 23 -16.92 14.50 10.03
N GLY A 24 -17.86 13.81 10.67
CA GLY A 24 -18.14 12.39 10.45
C GLY A 24 -18.72 12.13 9.05
N LEU A 25 -19.64 12.97 8.59
CA LEU A 25 -20.18 12.90 7.22
C LEU A 25 -19.12 13.21 6.17
N ARG A 26 -18.22 14.17 6.42
CA ARG A 26 -17.06 14.45 5.54
C ARG A 26 -16.14 13.25 5.44
N TYR A 27 -15.77 12.69 6.60
CA TYR A 27 -14.92 11.51 6.69
C TYR A 27 -15.52 10.32 5.92
N TYR A 28 -16.82 10.07 6.10
CA TYR A 28 -17.54 8.99 5.42
C TYR A 28 -17.66 9.24 3.91
N ALA A 29 -17.90 10.48 3.48
CA ALA A 29 -17.95 10.84 2.07
C ALA A 29 -16.60 10.64 1.37
N ALA A 30 -15.49 11.07 1.97
CA ALA A 30 -14.15 10.83 1.44
C ALA A 30 -13.87 9.32 1.28
N TRP A 31 -14.19 8.53 2.31
CA TRP A 31 -14.07 7.08 2.25
C TRP A 31 -14.92 6.47 1.13
N TRP A 32 -16.18 6.92 1.00
CA TRP A 32 -17.14 6.41 0.01
C TRP A 32 -16.66 6.66 -1.41
N LEU A 33 -16.20 7.88 -1.73
CA LEU A 33 -15.66 8.22 -3.06
C LEU A 33 -14.49 7.28 -3.45
N GLY A 34 -13.56 7.04 -2.52
CA GLY A 34 -12.45 6.12 -2.76
C GLY A 34 -12.88 4.65 -2.86
N LYS A 35 -13.81 4.20 -2.02
CA LYS A 35 -14.31 2.81 -2.00
C LYS A 35 -15.04 2.45 -3.30
N PHE A 36 -15.83 3.37 -3.83
CA PHE A 36 -16.61 3.18 -5.06
C PHE A 36 -15.91 3.72 -6.32
N ARG A 37 -14.65 4.17 -6.20
CA ARG A 37 -13.80 4.65 -7.30
C ARG A 37 -14.47 5.76 -8.13
N ILE A 38 -15.05 6.73 -7.43
CA ILE A 38 -15.73 7.87 -8.05
C ILE A 38 -14.70 8.88 -8.53
N ASN A 39 -14.37 8.84 -9.82
CA ASN A 39 -13.30 9.63 -10.42
C ASN A 39 -13.83 10.82 -11.24
N THR A 40 -14.77 11.58 -10.70
CA THR A 40 -15.22 12.84 -11.33
C THR A 40 -14.24 13.97 -10.98
N PRO A 41 -14.02 14.97 -11.87
CA PRO A 41 -13.17 16.11 -11.56
C PRO A 41 -13.55 16.81 -10.25
N GLU A 42 -14.85 17.02 -10.01
CA GLU A 42 -15.35 17.63 -8.79
C GLU A 42 -15.05 16.79 -7.53
N ALA A 43 -15.18 15.47 -7.59
CA ALA A 43 -14.82 14.59 -6.47
C ALA A 43 -13.32 14.67 -6.16
N ILE A 44 -12.47 14.69 -7.20
CA ILE A 44 -11.02 14.86 -7.05
C ILE A 44 -10.70 16.21 -6.42
N ASP A 45 -11.29 17.29 -6.93
CA ASP A 45 -11.04 18.65 -6.44
C ASP A 45 -11.44 18.78 -4.96
N LEU A 46 -12.58 18.23 -4.56
CA LEU A 46 -13.00 18.22 -3.15
C LEU A 46 -12.11 17.35 -2.26
N LEU A 47 -11.63 16.20 -2.76
CA LEU A 47 -10.66 15.38 -2.03
C LEU A 47 -9.30 16.08 -1.89
N LEU A 48 -8.86 16.83 -2.90
CA LEU A 48 -7.66 17.66 -2.82
C LEU A 48 -7.81 18.77 -1.78
N VAL A 49 -8.97 19.42 -1.69
CA VAL A 49 -9.27 20.37 -0.61
C VAL A 49 -9.27 19.66 0.75
N ALA A 50 -9.81 18.45 0.84
CA ALA A 50 -9.85 17.67 2.08
C ALA A 50 -8.47 17.23 2.60
N LEU A 51 -7.43 17.21 1.77
CA LEU A 51 -6.03 16.98 2.20
C LEU A 51 -5.50 18.09 3.10
N GLU A 52 -6.09 19.29 3.04
CA GLU A 52 -5.67 20.47 3.79
C GLU A 52 -6.61 20.74 4.99
N ASP A 53 -7.48 19.78 5.34
CA ASP A 53 -8.51 19.98 6.38
C ASP A 53 -7.93 20.18 7.79
N GLU A 54 -8.32 21.24 8.48
CA GLU A 54 -7.92 21.50 9.88
C GLU A 54 -9.05 21.26 10.89
N LEU A 55 -10.27 20.96 10.41
CA LEU A 55 -11.47 20.89 11.24
C LEU A 55 -11.63 19.53 11.91
N ASP A 56 -11.38 18.44 11.19
CA ASP A 56 -11.50 17.09 11.70
C ASP A 56 -10.20 16.68 12.43
N ARG A 57 -10.24 16.69 13.76
CA ARG A 57 -9.10 16.40 14.62
C ARG A 57 -9.39 15.23 15.56
N SER A 58 -8.51 14.23 15.57
CA SER A 58 -8.59 13.16 16.57
C SER A 58 -8.02 13.61 17.92
N PRO A 59 -8.44 12.98 19.05
CA PRO A 59 -7.93 13.32 20.38
C PRO A 59 -6.41 13.24 20.54
N ASP A 60 -5.76 12.45 19.68
CA ASP A 60 -4.31 12.27 19.66
C ASP A 60 -3.59 13.22 18.68
N GLY A 61 -4.28 14.26 18.20
CA GLY A 61 -3.74 15.36 17.41
C GLY A 61 -3.73 15.14 15.90
N GLY A 62 -4.26 14.01 15.41
CA GLY A 62 -4.27 13.66 14.00
C GLY A 62 -5.41 14.26 13.18
N TYR A 63 -5.46 13.90 11.89
CA TYR A 63 -6.34 14.46 10.87
C TYR A 63 -7.14 13.36 10.15
N PRO A 64 -8.25 12.86 10.70
CA PRO A 64 -8.96 11.71 10.13
C PRO A 64 -9.44 11.94 8.69
N LEU A 65 -10.00 13.11 8.38
CA LEU A 65 -10.40 13.45 7.01
C LEU A 65 -9.22 13.44 6.03
N ARG A 66 -8.06 14.02 6.38
CA ARG A 66 -6.86 14.00 5.52
C ARG A 66 -6.39 12.58 5.22
N ARG A 67 -6.36 11.71 6.25
CA ARG A 67 -5.97 10.30 6.08
C ARG A 67 -6.88 9.61 5.07
N ASN A 68 -8.18 9.85 5.16
CA ASN A 68 -9.16 9.26 4.24
C ASN A 68 -9.09 9.86 2.85
N ALA A 69 -8.93 11.17 2.73
CA ALA A 69 -8.78 11.85 1.45
C ALA A 69 -7.56 11.32 0.69
N ALA A 70 -6.41 11.19 1.36
CA ALA A 70 -5.21 10.60 0.76
C ALA A 70 -5.47 9.18 0.25
N ARG A 71 -6.02 8.28 1.09
CA ARG A 71 -6.37 6.91 0.67
C ARG A 71 -7.40 6.85 -0.45
N ALA A 72 -8.34 7.79 -0.50
CA ALA A 72 -9.34 7.85 -1.54
C ALA A 72 -8.68 8.19 -2.88
N LEU A 73 -7.86 9.24 -2.91
CA LEU A 73 -7.13 9.70 -4.10
C LEU A 73 -6.26 8.61 -4.72
N GLY A 74 -5.55 7.80 -3.90
CA GLY A 74 -4.77 6.66 -4.39
C GLY A 74 -5.60 5.63 -5.16
N LYS A 75 -6.91 5.51 -4.86
CA LYS A 75 -7.82 4.57 -5.53
C LYS A 75 -8.46 5.10 -6.81
N LEU A 76 -8.30 6.39 -7.11
CA LEU A 76 -8.94 7.03 -8.26
C LEU A 76 -8.07 7.00 -9.52
N ASN A 77 -6.80 6.58 -9.43
CA ASN A 77 -5.88 6.51 -10.57
C ASN A 77 -5.78 7.83 -11.37
N GLU A 78 -5.73 8.97 -10.67
CA GLU A 78 -5.60 10.30 -11.27
C GLU A 78 -4.20 10.87 -10.99
N PRO A 79 -3.28 10.90 -11.98
CA PRO A 79 -1.90 11.37 -11.78
C PRO A 79 -1.79 12.82 -11.31
N ARG A 80 -2.77 13.69 -11.62
CA ARG A 80 -2.73 15.11 -11.22
C ARG A 80 -2.70 15.33 -9.70
N VAL A 81 -3.05 14.32 -8.90
CA VAL A 81 -3.07 14.44 -7.44
C VAL A 81 -1.71 14.16 -6.79
N VAL A 82 -0.74 13.64 -7.54
CA VAL A 82 0.59 13.29 -7.05
C VAL A 82 1.28 14.45 -6.32
N PRO A 83 1.31 15.69 -6.84
CA PRO A 83 1.95 16.80 -6.11
C PRO A 83 1.31 17.09 -4.74
N ALA A 84 0.00 16.86 -4.59
CA ALA A 84 -0.68 17.06 -3.32
C ALA A 84 -0.37 15.92 -2.33
N LEU A 85 -0.35 14.68 -2.80
CA LEU A 85 0.06 13.53 -1.99
C LEU A 85 1.53 13.62 -1.56
N VAL A 86 2.43 14.15 -2.42
CA VAL A 86 3.82 14.43 -2.06
C VAL A 86 3.90 15.42 -0.89
N ARG A 87 3.10 16.50 -0.88
CA ARG A 87 3.05 17.42 0.28
C ARG A 87 2.57 16.72 1.55
N CYS A 88 1.67 15.75 1.45
CA CYS A 88 1.19 14.99 2.61
C CYS A 88 2.29 14.13 3.26
N LEU A 89 3.41 13.85 2.58
CA LEU A 89 4.57 13.18 3.16
C LEU A 89 5.26 14.03 4.25
N ASP A 90 5.05 15.35 4.26
CA ASP A 90 5.56 16.27 5.29
C ASP A 90 4.56 16.50 6.44
N SER A 91 3.41 15.81 6.43
CA SER A 91 2.39 15.97 7.46
C SER A 91 2.92 15.62 8.85
N THR A 92 2.50 16.35 9.87
CA THR A 92 2.80 16.03 11.28
C THR A 92 2.11 14.74 11.73
N ASP A 93 1.00 14.36 11.10
CA ASP A 93 0.28 13.12 11.38
C ASP A 93 0.88 11.94 10.61
N TYR A 94 1.42 10.98 11.37
CA TYR A 94 1.99 9.73 10.85
C TYR A 94 1.05 9.03 9.86
N TYR A 95 -0.25 8.96 10.18
CA TYR A 95 -1.19 8.21 9.37
C TYR A 95 -1.57 8.92 8.07
N VAL A 96 -1.33 10.24 7.98
CA VAL A 96 -1.44 10.99 6.72
C VAL A 96 -0.23 10.67 5.83
N ARG A 97 0.97 10.65 6.41
CA ARG A 97 2.19 10.25 5.68
C ARG A 97 2.09 8.82 5.15
N GLU A 98 1.59 7.90 5.98
CA GLU A 98 1.36 6.50 5.60
C GLU A 98 0.36 6.38 4.44
N ALA A 99 -0.80 7.03 4.56
CA ALA A 99 -1.81 7.04 3.52
C ALA A 99 -1.28 7.64 2.20
N ALA A 100 -0.46 8.69 2.28
CA ALA A 100 0.16 9.32 1.13
C ALA A 100 1.16 8.39 0.43
N ALA A 101 2.08 7.75 1.18
CA ALA A 101 3.06 6.82 0.62
C ALA A 101 2.38 5.62 -0.08
N GLN A 102 1.37 5.02 0.55
CA GLN A 102 0.57 3.93 -0.04
C GLN A 102 -0.16 4.37 -1.31
N SER A 103 -0.70 5.60 -1.31
CA SER A 103 -1.42 6.13 -2.46
C SER A 103 -0.47 6.44 -3.62
N LEU A 104 0.74 6.93 -3.34
CA LEU A 104 1.77 7.17 -4.33
C LEU A 104 2.25 5.87 -4.98
N GLU A 105 2.49 4.82 -4.18
CA GLU A 105 2.75 3.47 -4.67
C GLU A 105 1.64 3.02 -5.64
N GLN A 106 0.38 3.13 -5.22
CA GLN A 106 -0.77 2.69 -6.00
C GLN A 106 -0.89 3.43 -7.34
N LEU A 107 -0.62 4.74 -7.35
CA LEU A 107 -0.69 5.57 -8.56
C LEU A 107 0.39 5.22 -9.59
N GLY A 108 1.54 4.69 -9.17
CA GLY A 108 2.57 4.26 -10.12
C GLY A 108 3.45 5.39 -10.69
N GLU A 109 3.37 6.59 -10.14
CA GLU A 109 4.03 7.79 -10.68
C GLU A 109 5.39 8.04 -10.02
N SER A 110 6.48 7.85 -10.78
CA SER A 110 7.86 7.91 -10.26
C SER A 110 8.34 9.31 -9.85
N SER A 111 7.60 10.37 -10.21
CA SER A 111 7.95 11.76 -9.84
C SER A 111 8.02 12.02 -8.33
N CYS A 112 7.46 11.13 -7.50
CA CYS A 112 7.49 11.22 -6.04
C CYS A 112 8.69 10.56 -5.37
N VAL A 113 9.51 9.80 -6.11
CA VAL A 113 10.66 9.04 -5.57
C VAL A 113 11.62 9.91 -4.74
N PRO A 114 12.03 11.12 -5.19
CA PRO A 114 12.92 11.96 -4.39
C PRO A 114 12.37 12.31 -3.00
N ALA A 115 11.06 12.54 -2.88
CA ALA A 115 10.40 12.83 -1.61
C ALA A 115 10.33 11.60 -0.70
N LEU A 116 10.08 10.41 -1.27
CA LEU A 116 10.10 9.15 -0.53
C LEU A 116 11.51 8.82 0.01
N VAL A 117 12.56 9.04 -0.79
CA VAL A 117 13.96 8.84 -0.37
C VAL A 117 14.33 9.76 0.80
N GLN A 118 13.86 11.01 0.79
CA GLN A 118 14.12 11.94 1.90
C GLN A 118 13.61 11.42 3.26
N LEU A 119 12.50 10.68 3.27
CA LEU A 119 11.97 10.07 4.49
C LEU A 119 12.83 8.90 5.03
N LEU A 120 13.73 8.34 4.21
CA LEU A 120 14.70 7.32 4.63
C LEU A 120 16.04 7.90 5.11
N ALA A 121 16.29 9.21 4.92
CA ALA A 121 17.59 9.83 5.13
C ALA A 121 18.12 9.76 6.58
N GLY A 122 17.27 9.42 7.55
CA GLY A 122 17.63 9.28 8.96
C GLY A 122 18.48 8.06 9.32
N SER A 123 18.82 7.17 8.37
CA SER A 123 19.42 5.84 8.61
C SER A 123 18.49 4.87 9.36
N VAL A 124 18.87 3.60 9.42
CA VAL A 124 18.12 2.54 10.14
C VAL A 124 18.02 2.87 11.62
N GLU A 125 19.04 3.54 12.16
CA GLU A 125 19.14 3.96 13.55
C GLU A 125 18.11 5.01 13.93
N ALA A 126 17.65 5.86 13.00
CA ALA A 126 16.56 6.79 13.27
C ALA A 126 15.17 6.16 13.13
N ALA A 127 15.06 4.95 12.59
CA ALA A 127 13.80 4.24 12.40
C ALA A 127 13.27 3.63 13.71
N VAL A 128 13.11 4.48 14.73
CA VAL A 128 12.75 4.07 16.09
C VAL A 128 11.24 4.12 16.32
N PRO A 129 10.71 3.33 17.26
CA PRO A 129 9.34 3.45 17.74
C PRO A 129 9.09 4.82 18.39
N VAL A 130 7.89 5.37 18.18
CA VAL A 130 7.44 6.55 18.93
C VAL A 130 6.88 6.09 20.29
N PRO A 131 7.38 6.61 21.43
CA PRO A 131 6.89 6.21 22.75
C PRO A 131 5.37 6.34 22.89
N GLY A 132 4.72 5.26 23.34
CA GLY A 132 3.27 5.22 23.55
C GLY A 132 2.43 5.15 22.26
N LYS A 133 3.05 5.01 21.09
CA LYS A 133 2.37 4.89 19.80
C LYS A 133 2.65 3.54 19.14
N PRO A 134 1.69 2.98 18.38
CA PRO A 134 1.84 1.67 17.74
C PRO A 134 2.61 1.75 16.40
N HIS A 135 3.48 2.73 16.23
CA HIS A 135 4.16 3.01 14.96
C HIS A 135 5.57 3.58 15.15
N LEU A 136 6.36 3.52 14.09
CA LEU A 136 7.69 4.13 14.02
C LEU A 136 7.58 5.64 13.76
N VAL A 137 8.71 6.35 13.76
CA VAL A 137 8.75 7.77 13.41
C VAL A 137 8.31 8.06 11.97
N GLN A 138 8.49 7.08 11.06
CA GLN A 138 8.03 7.16 9.68
C GLN A 138 7.33 5.86 9.25
N PRO A 139 6.43 5.90 8.26
CA PRO A 139 5.79 4.71 7.72
C PRO A 139 6.73 3.94 6.79
N TYR A 140 7.83 3.41 7.35
CA TYR A 140 8.91 2.79 6.58
C TYR A 140 8.44 1.65 5.68
N GLU A 141 7.48 0.84 6.11
CA GLU A 141 6.87 -0.22 5.28
C GLU A 141 6.34 0.37 3.96
N ALA A 142 5.42 1.34 4.04
CA ALA A 142 4.83 1.98 2.87
C ALA A 142 5.85 2.74 2.01
N ILE A 143 6.85 3.38 2.63
CA ILE A 143 7.90 4.11 1.90
C ILE A 143 8.76 3.13 1.08
N LEU A 144 9.21 2.04 1.70
CA LEU A 144 10.05 1.04 1.03
C LEU A 144 9.27 0.34 -0.08
N GLU A 145 8.01 -0.04 0.15
CA GLU A 145 7.13 -0.62 -0.87
C GLU A 145 6.93 0.31 -2.07
N ALA A 146 6.71 1.62 -1.82
CA ALA A 146 6.62 2.63 -2.87
C ALA A 146 7.92 2.76 -3.67
N LEU A 147 9.08 2.83 -2.99
CA LEU A 147 10.37 2.92 -3.66
C LEU A 147 10.71 1.66 -4.47
N GLY A 148 10.31 0.48 -4.01
CA GLY A 148 10.45 -0.76 -4.77
C GLY A 148 9.70 -0.77 -6.09
N ARG A 149 8.46 -0.25 -6.06
CA ARG A 149 7.57 -0.21 -7.24
C ARG A 149 7.93 0.91 -8.21
N LEU A 150 8.38 2.06 -7.71
CA LEU A 150 8.51 3.32 -8.46
C LEU A 150 9.95 3.70 -8.78
N GLY A 151 10.90 3.18 -7.98
CA GLY A 151 12.30 3.54 -8.03
C GLY A 151 13.08 2.84 -9.12
N THR A 152 14.38 3.10 -9.10
CA THR A 152 15.40 2.54 -9.99
C THR A 152 16.50 1.89 -9.16
N GLN A 153 17.58 1.45 -9.81
CA GLN A 153 18.73 0.89 -9.10
C GLN A 153 19.45 1.91 -8.21
N GLU A 154 19.23 3.22 -8.40
CA GLU A 154 19.83 4.28 -7.57
C GLU A 154 19.36 4.21 -6.12
N GLU A 155 18.12 3.77 -5.88
CA GLU A 155 17.51 3.67 -4.56
C GLU A 155 18.02 2.48 -3.72
N ILE A 156 18.73 1.52 -4.33
CA ILE A 156 19.20 0.30 -3.65
C ILE A 156 20.04 0.64 -2.41
N LEU A 157 20.92 1.64 -2.51
CA LEU A 157 21.80 2.03 -1.40
C LEU A 157 21.03 2.60 -0.21
N HIS A 158 19.86 3.18 -0.45
CA HIS A 158 18.98 3.74 0.57
C HIS A 158 18.07 2.68 1.21
N ILE A 159 17.69 1.65 0.45
CA ILE A 159 16.79 0.57 0.87
C ILE A 159 17.54 -0.55 1.59
N ALA A 160 18.71 -0.96 1.07
CA ALA A 160 19.45 -2.14 1.54
C ALA A 160 19.69 -2.19 3.06
N PRO A 161 20.02 -1.07 3.75
CA PRO A 161 20.19 -1.10 5.21
C PRO A 161 18.95 -1.60 5.97
N PHE A 162 17.74 -1.37 5.46
CA PHE A 162 16.48 -1.75 6.12
C PHE A 162 16.23 -3.26 6.15
N LEU A 163 17.03 -4.05 5.43
CA LEU A 163 17.09 -5.51 5.59
C LEU A 163 17.47 -5.92 7.02
N GLU A 164 18.21 -5.11 7.75
CA GLU A 164 18.66 -5.43 9.12
C GLU A 164 17.84 -4.70 10.20
N HIS A 165 16.74 -4.05 9.81
CA HIS A 165 15.90 -3.28 10.74
C HIS A 165 15.24 -4.20 11.80
N PRO A 166 15.15 -3.83 13.09
CA PRO A 166 14.64 -4.71 14.16
C PRO A 166 13.15 -5.11 13.99
N VAL A 167 12.37 -4.33 13.25
CA VAL A 167 10.98 -4.66 12.92
C VAL A 167 10.92 -5.50 11.64
N GLN A 168 10.49 -6.77 11.77
CA GLN A 168 10.44 -7.73 10.67
C GLN A 168 9.61 -7.27 9.45
N LYS A 169 8.51 -6.54 9.66
CA LYS A 169 7.72 -6.03 8.54
C LYS A 169 8.50 -5.02 7.68
N VAL A 170 9.34 -4.19 8.30
CA VAL A 170 10.23 -3.27 7.58
C VAL A 170 11.27 -4.06 6.79
N GLN A 171 11.77 -5.17 7.33
CA GLN A 171 12.68 -6.07 6.60
C GLN A 171 12.00 -6.69 5.38
N PHE A 172 10.73 -7.09 5.49
CA PHE A 172 9.97 -7.64 4.36
C PHE A 172 9.72 -6.59 3.29
N ALA A 173 9.31 -5.37 3.67
CA ALA A 173 9.15 -4.26 2.73
C ALA A 173 10.47 -3.93 2.01
N ALA A 174 11.61 -3.95 2.71
CA ALA A 174 12.92 -3.76 2.11
C ALA A 174 13.27 -4.90 1.13
N ALA A 175 13.03 -6.15 1.50
CA ALA A 175 13.28 -7.31 0.64
C ALA A 175 12.40 -7.29 -0.62
N ARG A 176 11.11 -6.96 -0.47
CA ARG A 176 10.20 -6.71 -1.59
C ARG A 176 10.78 -5.66 -2.54
N ALA A 177 11.16 -4.51 -1.99
CA ALA A 177 11.67 -3.42 -2.80
C ALA A 177 12.94 -3.79 -3.56
N LEU A 178 13.90 -4.43 -2.89
CA LEU A 178 15.13 -4.88 -3.53
C LEU A 178 14.87 -5.96 -4.57
N TYR A 179 13.94 -6.89 -4.35
CA TYR A 179 13.56 -7.84 -5.39
C TYR A 179 13.00 -7.13 -6.62
N GLN A 180 12.09 -6.16 -6.45
CA GLN A 180 11.54 -5.40 -7.58
C GLN A 180 12.63 -4.68 -8.38
N LEU A 181 13.62 -4.09 -7.71
CA LEU A 181 14.70 -3.33 -8.35
C LEU A 181 15.83 -4.20 -8.94
N THR A 182 16.04 -5.42 -8.43
CA THR A 182 17.22 -6.24 -8.78
C THR A 182 16.88 -7.58 -9.43
N GLN A 183 15.69 -8.12 -9.16
CA GLN A 183 15.28 -9.49 -9.49
C GLN A 183 16.17 -10.58 -8.88
N GLU A 184 16.96 -10.25 -7.84
CA GLU A 184 17.83 -11.22 -7.16
C GLU A 184 17.00 -12.18 -6.29
N PRO A 185 17.06 -13.51 -6.53
CA PRO A 185 16.19 -14.49 -5.87
C PRO A 185 16.28 -14.49 -4.33
N GLN A 186 17.45 -14.15 -3.78
CA GLN A 186 17.66 -14.12 -2.33
C GLN A 186 16.65 -13.23 -1.57
N TYR A 187 16.15 -12.17 -2.22
CA TYR A 187 15.17 -11.28 -1.61
C TYR A 187 13.75 -11.91 -1.63
N GLY A 188 13.40 -12.62 -2.70
CA GLY A 188 12.17 -13.41 -2.78
C GLY A 188 12.17 -14.56 -1.76
N GLU A 189 13.29 -15.28 -1.63
CA GLU A 189 13.47 -16.34 -0.64
C GLU A 189 13.27 -15.85 0.81
N ARG A 190 13.72 -14.62 1.11
CA ARG A 190 13.49 -14.03 2.44
C ARG A 190 12.00 -13.83 2.72
N LEU A 191 11.21 -13.42 1.73
CA LEU A 191 9.76 -13.31 1.87
C LEU A 191 9.10 -14.69 2.03
N VAL A 192 9.58 -15.71 1.31
CA VAL A 192 9.13 -17.11 1.48
C VAL A 192 9.37 -17.59 2.92
N GLN A 193 10.53 -17.29 3.51
CA GLN A 193 10.80 -17.59 4.92
C GLN A 193 9.80 -16.90 5.86
N GLY A 194 9.39 -15.66 5.54
CA GLY A 194 8.37 -14.91 6.29
C GLY A 194 7.01 -15.61 6.36
N LEU A 195 6.67 -16.49 5.41
CA LEU A 195 5.45 -17.30 5.44
C LEU A 195 5.44 -18.34 6.58
N GLN A 196 6.58 -18.62 7.20
CA GLN A 196 6.70 -19.52 8.36
C GLN A 196 6.74 -18.77 9.70
N ALA A 197 6.58 -17.44 9.70
CA ALA A 197 6.61 -16.65 10.92
C ALA A 197 5.51 -17.09 11.91
N GLU A 198 5.82 -17.09 13.21
CA GLU A 198 4.88 -17.52 14.26
C GLU A 198 3.60 -16.65 14.28
N LYS A 199 3.76 -15.34 14.07
CA LYS A 199 2.69 -14.35 14.16
C LYS A 199 1.96 -14.23 12.83
N LEU A 200 0.64 -14.43 12.84
CA LEU A 200 -0.22 -14.27 11.66
C LEU A 200 -0.03 -12.94 10.90
N PRO A 201 0.10 -11.76 11.57
CA PRO A 201 0.35 -10.51 10.85
C PRO A 201 1.63 -10.50 10.00
N LEU A 202 2.67 -11.26 10.38
CA LEU A 202 3.91 -11.35 9.62
C LEU A 202 3.74 -12.25 8.39
N ARG A 203 3.04 -13.38 8.53
CA ARG A 203 2.69 -14.23 7.39
C ARG A 203 1.82 -13.49 6.36
N ARG A 204 0.87 -12.69 6.83
CA ARG A 204 0.04 -11.83 5.96
C ARG A 204 0.88 -10.79 5.20
N SER A 205 1.86 -10.17 5.85
CA SER A 205 2.79 -9.24 5.21
C SER A 205 3.57 -9.94 4.10
N ALA A 206 4.23 -11.06 4.42
CA ALA A 206 4.99 -11.85 3.46
C ALA A 206 4.15 -12.34 2.28
N LEU A 207 2.88 -12.73 2.51
CA LEU A 207 1.93 -13.07 1.45
C LEU A 207 1.72 -11.89 0.49
N ILE A 208 1.36 -10.72 1.02
CA ILE A 208 1.10 -9.52 0.21
C ILE A 208 2.35 -9.17 -0.60
N ASP A 209 3.51 -9.20 0.04
CA ASP A 209 4.78 -8.87 -0.60
C ASP A 209 5.16 -9.84 -1.71
N LEU A 210 5.04 -11.16 -1.49
CA LEU A 210 5.29 -12.17 -2.52
C LEU A 210 4.38 -12.02 -3.75
N GLY A 211 3.12 -11.69 -3.50
CA GLY A 211 2.16 -11.40 -4.58
C GLY A 211 2.54 -10.16 -5.37
N ALA A 212 2.91 -9.08 -4.67
CA ALA A 212 3.28 -7.82 -5.27
C ALA A 212 4.56 -7.90 -6.12
N VAL A 213 5.50 -8.78 -5.76
CA VAL A 213 6.73 -9.01 -6.52
C VAL A 213 6.64 -10.11 -7.57
N GLY A 214 5.57 -10.89 -7.56
CA GLY A 214 5.36 -11.99 -8.51
C GLY A 214 6.38 -13.14 -8.38
N TYR A 215 6.86 -13.44 -7.16
CA TYR A 215 7.93 -14.45 -6.98
C TYR A 215 7.42 -15.89 -7.17
N LEU A 216 7.49 -16.39 -8.40
CA LEU A 216 7.00 -17.71 -8.81
C LEU A 216 7.48 -18.89 -7.92
N PRO A 217 8.76 -18.99 -7.51
CA PRO A 217 9.21 -20.08 -6.64
C PRO A 217 8.48 -20.13 -5.28
N GLY A 218 7.89 -19.01 -4.85
CA GLY A 218 7.11 -18.93 -3.61
C GLY A 218 5.69 -19.51 -3.69
N ALA A 219 5.17 -19.85 -4.88
CA ALA A 219 3.75 -20.21 -5.07
C ALA A 219 3.29 -21.38 -4.19
N SER A 220 4.07 -22.47 -4.11
CA SER A 220 3.72 -23.63 -3.28
C SER A 220 3.72 -23.28 -1.77
N ALA A 221 4.63 -22.42 -1.34
CA ALA A 221 4.70 -21.98 0.06
C ALA A 221 3.50 -21.08 0.42
N ILE A 222 3.05 -20.23 -0.51
CA ILE A 222 1.85 -19.40 -0.37
C ILE A 222 0.60 -20.27 -0.17
N ALA A 223 0.42 -21.32 -0.97
CA ALA A 223 -0.74 -22.20 -0.83
C ALA A 223 -0.77 -22.89 0.55
N LYS A 224 0.41 -23.29 1.05
CA LYS A 224 0.57 -24.06 2.30
C LYS A 224 0.60 -23.21 3.58
N THR A 225 0.86 -21.90 3.51
CA THR A 225 0.99 -21.09 4.73
C THR A 225 -0.32 -21.03 5.55
N LEU A 226 -0.22 -20.85 6.86
CA LEU A 226 -1.39 -20.72 7.74
C LEU A 226 -1.90 -19.27 7.75
N ALA A 227 -2.75 -18.94 6.78
CA ALA A 227 -3.42 -17.65 6.62
C ALA A 227 -4.76 -17.82 5.87
N GLU A 228 -5.52 -16.74 5.74
CA GLU A 228 -6.81 -16.74 5.04
C GLU A 228 -6.63 -17.06 3.54
N ASN A 229 -7.49 -17.93 3.00
CA ASN A 229 -7.45 -18.27 1.56
C ASN A 229 -7.62 -17.04 0.66
N SER A 230 -8.40 -16.03 1.08
CA SER A 230 -8.55 -14.78 0.32
C SER A 230 -7.23 -14.05 0.11
N LEU A 231 -6.34 -14.03 1.09
CA LEU A 231 -5.01 -13.43 0.94
C LEU A 231 -4.09 -14.29 0.08
N LYS A 232 -4.12 -15.61 0.27
CA LYS A 232 -3.34 -16.54 -0.58
C LYS A 232 -3.71 -16.39 -2.06
N LEU A 233 -5.01 -16.31 -2.36
CA LEU A 233 -5.52 -16.12 -3.71
C LEU A 233 -5.07 -14.78 -4.32
N ILE A 234 -5.07 -13.69 -3.54
CA ILE A 234 -4.52 -12.40 -4.00
C ILE A 234 -3.04 -12.53 -4.32
N SER A 235 -2.26 -13.22 -3.48
CA SER A 235 -0.83 -13.43 -3.71
C SER A 235 -0.53 -14.29 -4.92
N LEU A 236 -1.22 -15.44 -5.07
CA LEU A 236 -1.08 -16.32 -6.23
C LEU A 236 -1.52 -15.63 -7.52
N LYS A 237 -2.57 -14.80 -7.46
CA LYS A 237 -2.98 -13.95 -8.59
C LYS A 237 -1.85 -13.00 -9.00
N GLY A 238 -1.17 -12.36 -8.05
CA GLY A 238 -0.04 -11.48 -8.35
C GLY A 238 1.12 -12.21 -9.05
N ILE A 239 1.46 -13.43 -8.58
CA ILE A 239 2.43 -14.30 -9.26
C ILE A 239 2.00 -14.65 -10.68
N LEU A 240 0.73 -15.05 -10.86
CA LEU A 240 0.22 -15.43 -12.17
C LEU A 240 0.24 -14.23 -13.14
N GLU A 241 -0.19 -13.05 -12.71
CA GLU A 241 -0.17 -11.83 -13.53
C GLU A 241 1.25 -11.44 -13.95
N ASP A 242 2.21 -11.46 -13.03
CA ASP A 242 3.62 -11.16 -13.35
C ASP A 242 4.18 -12.18 -14.36
N HIS A 243 3.97 -13.48 -14.13
CA HIS A 243 4.47 -14.52 -15.02
C HIS A 243 3.84 -14.45 -16.42
N LEU A 244 2.52 -14.24 -16.51
CA LEU A 244 1.83 -14.05 -17.79
C LEU A 244 2.32 -12.81 -18.54
N SER A 245 2.63 -11.72 -17.83
CA SER A 245 3.14 -10.49 -18.47
C SER A 245 4.52 -10.66 -19.13
N LYS A 246 5.30 -11.65 -18.70
CA LYS A 246 6.64 -11.97 -19.21
C LYS A 246 6.64 -13.04 -20.30
N GLN A 247 5.50 -13.66 -20.58
CA GLN A 247 5.38 -14.67 -21.64
C GLN A 247 5.41 -14.05 -23.04
N GLN A 248 6.06 -14.73 -23.98
CA GLN A 248 6.16 -14.28 -25.38
C GLN A 248 4.87 -14.50 -26.16
N ASP A 249 4.12 -15.56 -25.85
CA ASP A 249 2.87 -15.90 -26.52
C ASP A 249 1.69 -15.77 -25.54
N PRO A 250 0.85 -14.75 -25.66
CA PRO A 250 -0.28 -14.53 -24.75
C PRO A 250 -1.44 -15.52 -24.94
N LEU A 251 -1.40 -16.38 -25.96
CA LEU A 251 -2.45 -17.36 -26.25
C LEU A 251 -2.16 -18.76 -25.70
N THR A 252 -0.98 -18.99 -25.13
CA THR A 252 -0.59 -20.29 -24.58
C THR A 252 -0.21 -20.18 -23.11
N LEU A 253 -0.67 -21.16 -22.31
CA LEU A 253 -0.38 -21.22 -20.89
C LEU A 253 0.83 -22.13 -20.65
N SER A 254 1.86 -21.58 -20.00
CA SER A 254 3.00 -22.39 -19.51
C SER A 254 2.57 -23.41 -18.45
N SER A 255 3.38 -24.45 -18.27
CA SER A 255 3.21 -25.42 -17.17
C SER A 255 3.14 -24.76 -15.79
N GLU A 256 3.95 -23.73 -15.59
CA GLU A 256 4.07 -22.99 -14.34
C GLU A 256 2.81 -22.13 -14.09
N SER A 257 2.25 -21.51 -15.14
CA SER A 257 0.96 -20.83 -15.05
C SER A 257 -0.16 -21.79 -14.64
N ILE A 258 -0.17 -22.99 -15.25
CA ILE A 258 -1.16 -24.04 -14.95
C ILE A 258 -1.02 -24.51 -13.50
N GLU A 259 0.21 -24.70 -13.02
CA GLU A 259 0.47 -25.08 -11.63
C GLU A 259 -0.04 -24.01 -10.65
N VAL A 260 0.22 -22.72 -10.90
CA VAL A 260 -0.29 -21.63 -10.05
C VAL A 260 -1.83 -21.60 -10.05
N MET A 261 -2.48 -21.79 -11.21
CA MET A 261 -3.93 -21.87 -11.29
C MET A 261 -4.50 -23.06 -10.51
N GLN A 262 -3.86 -24.23 -10.58
CA GLN A 262 -4.27 -25.40 -9.80
C GLN A 262 -4.17 -25.12 -8.28
N LEU A 263 -3.09 -24.45 -7.83
CA LEU A 263 -2.97 -24.03 -6.44
C LEU A 263 -4.06 -23.04 -6.02
N MET A 264 -4.55 -22.20 -6.94
CA MET A 264 -5.67 -21.30 -6.67
C MET A 264 -6.99 -22.07 -6.57
N ASP A 265 -7.24 -23.03 -7.47
CA ASP A 265 -8.44 -23.87 -7.46
C ASP A 265 -8.57 -24.68 -6.16
N ASP A 266 -7.46 -25.18 -5.63
CA ASP A 266 -7.42 -25.93 -4.36
C ASP A 266 -7.76 -25.08 -3.12
N LEU A 267 -7.85 -23.75 -3.25
CA LEU A 267 -8.14 -22.81 -2.17
C LEU A 267 -9.58 -22.28 -2.17
N LEU A 268 -10.40 -22.65 -3.17
CA LEU A 268 -11.81 -22.25 -3.32
C LEU A 268 -12.76 -23.21 -2.59
#